data_AF-A0A3D8LAJ9-F1
#
_entry.id   AF-A0A3D8LAJ9-F1
#
_cell.length_a   1.000
_cell.length_b   1.000
_cell.length_c   1.000
_cell.angle_alpha   90.00
_cell.angle_beta   90.00
_cell.angle_gamma   90.00
#
_symmetry.space_group_name_H-M   'P 1'
#
loop_
_entity.id
_entity.type
_entity.pdbx_description
1 polymer ?
#
loop_
_entity_poly.entity_id
_entity_poly.type
_entity_poly.pdbx_seq_one_letter_code
_entity_poly.pdbx_strand_id
1 'polypeptide(L)'
;MKQHYRYNYILYLLVMSFAFSCKQKETQPDLDAIETAMGKEEAPAAVDSSIQTAAEEANEALIRECTTYLEEWEKLNATKAAFYTTVVLPKALANPELPEQNRVFLLALETYLNQSVEEARAVPTTEQLLFPIFKLEEKELGIFGFPAYDHTNESFIDISAENKILTSSRLTATIDSTAIDKVVFHTELADSLFRNTDQTFTAFTTGRKVQTKVVNFGSYAGECLEYYNYLIDSQPFKATDKVLFGSRYNLDLTYKHYPAIDAQLQRQVKKECEDCPNSREQEKTFAALKGVDDIYFTYADTFPLNNELETPLRGLVMKMGSKIVYLWYAEVDLFGCSCL
;
A
#
# COMPACT_ATOMS: atom_id res chain seq x y z
N MET A 1 49.91 -27.94 -29.23
CA MET A 1 49.63 -27.94 -27.78
C MET A 1 48.14 -28.20 -27.63
N LYS A 2 47.72 -29.47 -27.56
CA LYS A 2 47.33 -30.20 -26.33
C LYS A 2 46.22 -29.45 -25.59
N GLN A 3 44.94 -29.75 -25.86
CA GLN A 3 44.12 -30.73 -25.10
C GLN A 3 44.16 -30.46 -23.60
N HIS A 4 43.04 -30.01 -23.00
CA HIS A 4 42.53 -30.39 -21.66
C HIS A 4 41.38 -29.44 -21.25
N TYR A 5 40.14 -29.68 -21.70
CA TYR A 5 38.91 -29.13 -21.08
C TYR A 5 37.68 -30.02 -21.39
N ARG A 6 37.79 -31.34 -21.14
CA ARG A 6 36.66 -32.29 -21.32
C ARG A 6 36.56 -33.36 -20.22
N TYR A 7 36.84 -32.99 -18.96
CA TYR A 7 36.76 -33.92 -17.83
C TYR A 7 36.07 -33.34 -16.59
N ASN A 8 34.99 -32.55 -16.75
CA ASN A 8 34.16 -32.13 -15.61
C ASN A 8 32.65 -32.33 -15.79
N TYR A 9 32.18 -32.80 -16.95
CA TYR A 9 30.75 -33.03 -17.19
C TYR A 9 30.28 -34.48 -16.98
N ILE A 10 31.20 -35.45 -16.88
CA ILE A 10 30.85 -36.87 -16.69
C ILE A 10 30.75 -37.25 -15.20
N LEU A 11 31.34 -36.47 -14.29
CA LEU A 11 31.27 -36.74 -12.85
C LEU A 11 29.97 -36.24 -12.19
N TYR A 12 29.29 -35.23 -12.78
CA TYR A 12 28.03 -34.72 -12.25
C TYR A 12 26.80 -35.53 -12.67
N LEU A 13 26.87 -36.24 -13.80
CA LEU A 13 25.77 -37.10 -14.27
C LEU A 13 25.70 -38.45 -13.55
N LEU A 14 26.80 -38.91 -12.93
CA LEU A 14 26.84 -40.19 -12.20
C LEU A 14 26.39 -40.09 -10.73
N VAL A 15 26.33 -38.88 -10.16
CA VAL A 15 25.83 -38.65 -8.78
C VAL A 15 24.31 -38.48 -8.76
N MET A 16 23.69 -38.06 -9.86
CA MET A 16 22.22 -37.91 -9.97
C MET A 16 21.47 -39.21 -10.33
N SER A 17 22.18 -40.31 -10.63
CA SER A 17 21.55 -41.61 -10.97
C SER A 17 21.37 -42.57 -9.78
N PHE A 18 21.84 -42.22 -8.58
CA PHE A 18 21.79 -43.09 -7.39
C PHE A 18 20.80 -42.64 -6.29
N ALA A 19 19.98 -41.61 -6.52
CA ALA A 19 19.06 -41.08 -5.51
C ALA A 19 17.57 -41.46 -5.69
N PHE A 20 17.18 -42.21 -6.72
CA PHE A 20 15.78 -42.61 -6.93
C PHE A 20 15.61 -44.12 -7.15
N SER A 21 15.86 -44.90 -6.11
CA SER A 21 15.29 -46.24 -5.92
C SER A 21 15.22 -46.58 -4.44
N CYS A 22 14.48 -45.78 -3.67
CA CYS A 22 13.82 -46.29 -2.48
C CYS A 22 12.40 -46.67 -2.88
N LYS A 23 12.18 -47.97 -3.12
CA LYS A 23 10.85 -48.58 -3.00
C LYS A 23 10.44 -48.42 -1.54
N GLN A 24 9.77 -47.33 -1.21
CA GLN A 24 9.06 -47.19 0.04
C GLN A 24 7.88 -48.16 -0.04
N LYS A 25 7.98 -49.24 0.71
CA LYS A 25 6.85 -50.12 0.99
C LYS A 25 5.87 -49.26 1.78
N GLU A 26 4.79 -48.80 1.15
CA GLU A 26 3.67 -48.17 1.83
C GLU A 26 3.23 -49.13 2.92
N THR A 27 3.64 -48.80 4.15
CA THR A 27 3.11 -49.43 5.34
C THR A 27 1.91 -48.57 5.64
N GLN A 28 0.74 -49.07 5.27
CA GLN A 28 -0.52 -48.43 5.61
C GLN A 28 -0.50 -48.23 7.13
N PRO A 29 -0.68 -47.00 7.65
CA PRO A 29 -0.65 -46.75 9.07
C PRO A 29 -1.70 -47.63 9.73
N ASP A 30 -1.27 -48.38 10.75
CA ASP A 30 -2.14 -49.18 11.59
C ASP A 30 -3.05 -48.21 12.38
N LEU A 31 -4.23 -47.95 11.83
CA LEU A 31 -5.21 -47.03 12.40
C LEU A 31 -5.65 -47.47 13.81
N ASP A 32 -5.60 -48.77 14.11
CA ASP A 32 -5.94 -49.30 15.44
C ASP A 32 -4.81 -49.00 16.46
N ALA A 33 -3.55 -48.93 16.01
CA ALA A 33 -2.43 -48.50 16.85
C ALA A 33 -2.44 -46.98 17.11
N ILE A 34 -2.97 -46.18 16.17
CA ILE A 34 -3.14 -44.73 16.34
C ILE A 34 -4.32 -44.41 17.26
N GLU A 35 -5.46 -45.12 17.14
CA GLU A 35 -6.57 -45.00 18.09
C GLU A 35 -6.16 -45.44 19.51
N THR A 36 -5.31 -46.46 19.65
CA THR A 36 -4.80 -46.89 20.95
C THR A 36 -3.82 -45.89 21.58
N ALA A 37 -3.09 -45.11 20.75
CA ALA A 37 -2.23 -44.03 21.22
C ALA A 37 -3.02 -42.76 21.58
N MET A 38 -4.13 -42.48 20.87
CA MET A 38 -5.05 -41.39 21.20
C MET A 38 -5.94 -41.69 22.41
N GLY A 39 -6.13 -42.97 22.78
CA GLY A 39 -6.84 -43.39 23.99
C GLY A 39 -6.03 -43.31 25.30
N LYS A 40 -4.76 -42.89 25.24
CA LYS A 40 -3.93 -42.58 26.42
C LYS A 40 -3.56 -41.11 26.42
N GLU A 41 -4.57 -40.25 26.57
CA GLU A 41 -4.36 -38.92 27.14
C GLU A 41 -3.82 -39.10 28.57
N GLU A 42 -2.50 -39.04 28.72
CA GLU A 42 -1.94 -38.61 29.99
C GLU A 42 -2.49 -37.21 30.25
N ALA A 43 -3.29 -37.08 31.31
CA ALA A 43 -3.88 -35.82 31.71
C ALA A 43 -2.81 -34.72 31.69
N PRO A 44 -3.05 -33.58 31.02
CA PRO A 44 -2.08 -32.50 30.97
C PRO A 44 -1.71 -32.14 32.41
N ALA A 45 -0.41 -32.20 32.71
CA ALA A 45 0.12 -31.75 33.99
C ALA A 45 -0.50 -30.38 34.29
N ALA A 46 -1.10 -30.25 35.48
CA ALA A 46 -1.80 -29.05 35.90
C ALA A 46 -0.94 -27.82 35.59
N VAL A 47 -1.33 -27.07 34.57
CA VAL A 47 -0.71 -25.80 34.23
C VAL A 47 -0.91 -24.92 35.46
N ASP A 48 0.20 -24.47 36.03
CA ASP A 48 0.23 -23.69 37.25
C ASP A 48 -0.73 -22.50 37.09
N SER A 49 -1.79 -22.46 37.89
CA SER A 49 -2.87 -21.47 37.78
C SER A 49 -2.34 -20.03 37.90
N SER A 50 -1.16 -19.85 38.51
CA SER A 50 -0.48 -18.55 38.59
C SER A 50 0.06 -18.04 37.25
N ILE A 51 0.45 -18.94 36.33
CA ILE A 51 0.91 -18.59 34.98
C ILE A 51 -0.28 -18.16 34.11
N GLN A 52 -1.45 -18.79 34.32
CA GLN A 52 -2.66 -18.49 33.58
C GLN A 52 -3.22 -17.10 33.96
N THR A 53 -3.20 -16.74 35.24
CA THR A 53 -3.61 -15.39 35.71
C THR A 53 -2.68 -14.29 35.21
N ALA A 54 -1.36 -14.53 35.19
CA ALA A 54 -0.40 -13.52 34.69
C ALA A 54 -0.53 -13.27 33.18
N ALA A 55 -0.86 -14.31 32.40
CA ALA A 55 -1.13 -14.18 30.96
C ALA A 55 -2.43 -13.41 30.67
N GLU A 56 -3.48 -13.64 31.48
CA GLU A 56 -4.75 -12.91 31.39
C GLU A 56 -4.57 -11.42 31.74
N GLU A 57 -3.84 -11.11 32.82
CA GLU A 57 -3.54 -9.73 33.22
C GLU A 57 -2.70 -8.98 32.17
N ALA A 58 -1.72 -9.65 31.55
CA ALA A 58 -0.91 -9.08 30.47
C ALA A 58 -1.75 -8.81 29.22
N ASN A 59 -2.67 -9.71 28.88
CA ASN A 59 -3.59 -9.53 27.75
C ASN A 59 -4.55 -8.35 27.98
N GLU A 60 -5.13 -8.23 29.19
CA GLU A 60 -5.97 -7.08 29.53
C GLU A 60 -5.20 -5.75 29.47
N ALA A 61 -3.93 -5.74 29.90
CA ALA A 61 -3.09 -4.55 29.82
C ALA A 61 -2.84 -4.13 28.36
N LEU A 62 -2.53 -5.10 27.48
CA LEU A 62 -2.36 -4.85 26.05
C LEU A 62 -3.66 -4.35 25.41
N ILE A 63 -4.80 -4.97 25.69
CA ILE A 63 -6.11 -4.53 25.18
C ILE A 63 -6.36 -3.07 25.59
N ARG A 64 -6.18 -2.71 26.86
CA ARG A 64 -6.35 -1.32 27.34
C ARG A 64 -5.40 -0.34 26.66
N GLU A 65 -4.15 -0.73 26.45
CA GLU A 65 -3.16 0.08 25.74
C GLU A 65 -3.60 0.32 24.29
N CYS A 66 -3.99 -0.73 23.58
CA CYS A 66 -4.42 -0.65 22.18
C CYS A 66 -5.73 0.11 22.01
N THR A 67 -6.70 -0.05 22.92
CA THR A 67 -7.91 0.79 22.93
C THR A 67 -7.56 2.27 23.08
N THR A 68 -6.69 2.60 24.04
CA THR A 68 -6.26 4.00 24.26
C THR A 68 -5.53 4.57 23.03
N TYR A 69 -4.68 3.76 22.40
CA TYR A 69 -3.96 4.13 21.18
C TYR A 69 -4.91 4.42 20.02
N LEU A 70 -5.89 3.55 19.78
CA LEU A 70 -6.89 3.72 18.71
C LEU A 70 -7.80 4.92 18.96
N GLU A 71 -8.27 5.12 20.19
CA GLU A 71 -9.08 6.31 20.57
C GLU A 71 -8.31 7.63 20.32
N GLU A 72 -7.01 7.66 20.62
CA GLU A 72 -6.17 8.82 20.34
C GLU A 72 -6.06 9.06 18.82
N TRP A 73 -5.86 8.00 18.05
CA TRP A 73 -5.76 8.07 16.59
C TRP A 73 -7.06 8.54 15.94
N GLU A 74 -8.21 8.03 16.39
CA GLU A 74 -9.54 8.48 15.97
C GLU A 74 -9.77 9.96 16.28
N LYS A 75 -9.43 10.39 17.50
CA LYS A 75 -9.53 11.80 17.90
C LYS A 75 -8.68 12.72 17.03
N LEU A 76 -7.45 12.31 16.72
CA LEU A 76 -6.57 13.06 15.82
C LEU A 76 -7.17 13.14 14.41
N ASN A 77 -7.67 12.02 13.89
CA ASN A 77 -8.32 12.00 12.57
C ASN A 77 -9.59 12.85 12.50
N ALA A 78 -10.41 12.84 13.55
CA ALA A 78 -11.62 13.66 13.63
C ALA A 78 -11.32 15.17 13.71
N THR A 79 -10.14 15.55 14.19
CA THR A 79 -9.76 16.96 14.40
C THR A 79 -8.78 17.52 13.37
N LYS A 80 -8.17 16.68 12.53
CA LYS A 80 -7.14 17.12 11.57
C LYS A 80 -7.63 18.15 10.57
N ALA A 81 -8.85 18.00 10.04
CA ALA A 81 -9.41 18.93 9.06
C ALA A 81 -9.63 20.32 9.69
N ALA A 82 -10.22 20.36 10.89
CA ALA A 82 -10.42 21.60 11.64
C ALA A 82 -9.08 22.27 11.99
N PHE A 83 -8.08 21.52 12.45
CA PHE A 83 -6.74 22.05 12.73
C PHE A 83 -6.07 22.60 11.47
N TYR A 84 -6.16 21.88 10.35
CA TYR A 84 -5.65 22.32 9.07
C TYR A 84 -6.26 23.66 8.65
N THR A 85 -7.60 23.75 8.63
CA THR A 85 -8.34 24.97 8.24
C THR A 85 -8.09 26.16 9.16
N THR A 86 -7.98 25.94 10.48
CA THR A 86 -7.91 27.05 11.45
C THR A 86 -6.49 27.48 11.81
N VAL A 87 -5.50 26.60 11.64
CA VAL A 87 -4.11 26.86 12.06
C VAL A 87 -3.16 26.87 10.87
N VAL A 88 -3.13 25.79 10.09
CA VAL A 88 -2.09 25.58 9.08
C VAL A 88 -2.37 26.41 7.83
N LEU A 89 -3.57 26.33 7.28
CA LEU A 89 -3.95 27.03 6.06
C LEU A 89 -3.81 28.56 6.19
N PRO A 90 -4.34 29.24 7.22
CA PRO A 90 -4.22 30.69 7.34
C PRO A 90 -2.76 31.15 7.47
N LYS A 91 -1.95 30.41 8.24
CA LYS A 91 -0.51 30.68 8.38
C LYS A 91 0.21 30.53 7.04
N ALA A 92 -0.07 29.48 6.29
CA ALA A 92 0.50 29.25 4.97
C ALA A 92 0.10 30.37 3.99
N LEU A 93 -1.18 30.73 3.94
CA LEU A 93 -1.69 31.75 3.02
C LEU A 93 -1.10 33.15 3.30
N ALA A 94 -0.76 33.44 4.56
CA ALA A 94 -0.10 34.66 4.98
C ALA A 94 1.41 34.69 4.68
N ASN A 95 2.02 33.55 4.33
CA ASN A 95 3.44 33.50 4.00
C ASN A 95 3.70 34.10 2.59
N PRO A 96 4.50 35.18 2.47
CA PRO A 96 4.82 35.77 1.16
C PRO A 96 5.71 34.87 0.29
N GLU A 97 6.37 33.86 0.88
CA GLU A 97 7.22 32.91 0.15
C GLU A 97 6.44 31.68 -0.36
N LEU A 98 5.14 31.58 -0.10
CA LEU A 98 4.30 30.48 -0.58
C LEU A 98 4.18 30.50 -2.11
N PRO A 99 4.68 29.48 -2.83
CA PRO A 99 4.51 29.40 -4.28
C PRO A 99 3.02 29.31 -4.66
N GLU A 100 2.63 29.95 -5.76
CA GLU A 100 1.22 30.04 -6.17
C GLU A 100 0.60 28.66 -6.42
N GLN A 101 1.32 27.74 -7.06
CA GLN A 101 0.88 26.35 -7.22
C GLN A 101 0.58 25.64 -5.88
N ASN A 102 1.37 25.93 -4.84
CA ASN A 102 1.16 25.35 -3.51
C ASN A 102 -0.04 26.00 -2.83
N ARG A 103 -0.28 27.30 -3.05
CA ARG A 103 -1.48 28.00 -2.58
C ARG A 103 -2.75 27.33 -3.12
N VAL A 104 -2.81 27.08 -4.43
CA VAL A 104 -3.97 26.42 -5.05
C VAL A 104 -4.14 25.00 -4.50
N PHE A 105 -3.04 24.24 -4.36
CA PHE A 105 -3.08 22.91 -3.76
C PHE A 105 -3.61 22.91 -2.32
N LEU A 106 -3.19 23.85 -1.48
CA LEU A 106 -3.63 23.93 -0.08
C LEU A 106 -5.13 24.22 0.03
N LEU A 107 -5.68 25.06 -0.84
CA LEU A 107 -7.13 25.31 -0.91
C LEU A 107 -7.89 24.07 -1.40
N ALA A 108 -7.33 23.35 -2.37
CA ALA A 108 -7.90 22.09 -2.82
C ALA A 108 -7.83 21.00 -1.74
N LEU A 109 -6.76 20.98 -0.94
CA LEU A 109 -6.59 20.08 0.20
C LEU A 109 -7.61 20.37 1.31
N GLU A 110 -7.96 21.64 1.55
CA GLU A 110 -9.05 21.98 2.46
C GLU A 110 -10.37 21.34 2.01
N THR A 111 -10.72 21.52 0.73
CA THR A 111 -11.93 20.90 0.17
C THR A 111 -11.87 19.38 0.33
N TYR A 112 -10.75 18.76 -0.03
CA TYR A 112 -10.53 17.31 0.10
C TYR A 112 -10.73 16.80 1.53
N LEU A 113 -10.16 17.48 2.52
CA LEU A 113 -10.26 17.09 3.93
C LEU A 113 -11.68 17.22 4.51
N ASN A 114 -12.56 17.96 3.83
CA ASN A 114 -13.97 18.14 4.23
C ASN A 114 -14.94 17.29 3.38
N GLN A 115 -14.43 16.47 2.45
CA GLN A 115 -15.26 15.57 1.65
C GLN A 115 -15.87 14.47 2.53
N SER A 116 -17.10 14.07 2.21
CA SER A 116 -17.66 12.84 2.73
C SER A 116 -16.93 11.62 2.14
N VAL A 117 -17.07 10.46 2.78
CA VAL A 117 -16.51 9.21 2.28
C VAL A 117 -17.07 8.88 0.89
N GLU A 118 -18.36 9.14 0.67
CA GLU A 118 -19.05 8.93 -0.61
C GLU A 118 -18.54 9.87 -1.70
N GLU A 119 -18.32 11.15 -1.36
CA GLU A 119 -17.74 12.13 -2.28
C GLU A 119 -16.32 11.73 -2.70
N ALA A 120 -15.49 11.30 -1.74
CA ALA A 120 -14.14 10.84 -2.03
C ALA A 120 -14.13 9.60 -2.93
N ARG A 121 -15.04 8.64 -2.68
CA ARG A 121 -15.18 7.40 -3.49
C ARG A 121 -15.76 7.62 -4.88
N ALA A 122 -16.46 8.74 -5.10
CA ALA A 122 -17.05 9.07 -6.40
C ALA A 122 -16.04 9.65 -7.40
N VAL A 123 -14.83 9.97 -6.95
CA VAL A 123 -13.78 10.60 -7.76
C VAL A 123 -12.77 9.52 -8.21
N PRO A 124 -12.56 9.31 -9.52
CA PRO A 124 -11.51 8.42 -10.00
C PRO A 124 -10.15 8.79 -9.44
N THR A 125 -9.29 7.80 -9.20
CA THR A 125 -7.99 7.99 -8.54
C THR A 125 -7.13 9.05 -9.23
N THR A 126 -7.12 9.10 -10.57
CA THR A 126 -6.38 10.10 -11.37
C THR A 126 -6.92 11.53 -11.27
N GLU A 127 -8.11 11.70 -10.71
CA GLU A 127 -8.80 12.98 -10.50
C GLU A 127 -8.69 13.46 -9.04
N GLN A 128 -8.15 12.62 -8.14
CA GLN A 128 -7.93 13.00 -6.75
C GLN A 128 -6.80 14.03 -6.59
N LEU A 129 -6.77 14.69 -5.43
CA LEU A 129 -5.78 15.71 -5.08
C LEU A 129 -4.34 15.20 -5.24
N LEU A 130 -4.10 14.02 -4.68
CA LEU A 130 -2.89 13.23 -4.77
C LEU A 130 -3.30 11.81 -5.10
N PHE A 131 -2.47 11.11 -5.86
CA PHE A 131 -2.69 9.71 -6.17
C PHE A 131 -1.38 8.92 -6.10
N PRO A 132 -1.43 7.68 -5.59
CA PRO A 132 -0.22 6.95 -5.32
C PRO A 132 0.33 6.33 -6.61
N ILE A 133 1.65 6.35 -6.76
CA ILE A 133 2.33 5.69 -7.87
C ILE A 133 3.19 4.57 -7.28
N PHE A 134 2.95 3.36 -7.77
CA PHE A 134 3.70 2.18 -7.37
C PHE A 134 4.30 1.50 -8.59
N LYS A 135 5.30 0.66 -8.32
CA LYS A 135 5.89 -0.24 -9.31
C LYS A 135 5.79 -1.67 -8.78
N LEU A 136 4.71 -2.36 -9.12
CA LEU A 136 4.47 -3.73 -8.65
C LEU A 136 5.20 -4.77 -9.52
N GLU A 137 5.35 -4.51 -10.81
CA GLU A 137 6.16 -5.32 -11.72
C GLU A 137 7.20 -4.48 -12.49
N GLU A 138 8.19 -5.13 -13.10
CA GLU A 138 9.28 -4.46 -13.81
C GLU A 138 8.79 -3.45 -14.87
N LYS A 139 7.67 -3.76 -15.52
CA LYS A 139 7.06 -2.98 -16.60
C LYS A 139 5.82 -2.20 -16.17
N GLU A 140 5.41 -2.33 -14.92
CA GLU A 140 4.16 -1.77 -14.41
C GLU A 140 4.45 -0.65 -13.42
N LEU A 141 4.74 0.53 -13.97
CA LEU A 141 4.70 1.77 -13.20
C LEU A 141 3.32 2.40 -13.42
N GLY A 142 2.51 2.46 -12.37
CA GLY A 142 1.10 2.80 -12.49
C GLY A 142 0.59 3.62 -11.33
N ILE A 143 -0.53 4.30 -11.57
CA ILE A 143 -1.35 4.87 -10.50
C ILE A 143 -2.36 3.80 -10.09
N PHE A 144 -2.42 3.51 -8.80
CA PHE A 144 -3.25 2.43 -8.27
C PHE A 144 -4.46 2.97 -7.52
N GLY A 145 -5.65 2.55 -7.97
CA GLY A 145 -6.91 2.73 -7.27
C GLY A 145 -7.40 1.39 -6.71
N PHE A 146 -8.11 1.40 -5.61
CA PHE A 146 -8.61 0.17 -4.97
C PHE A 146 -10.15 0.17 -4.93
N PRO A 147 -10.79 -1.00 -5.07
CA PRO A 147 -12.22 -1.14 -4.89
C PRO A 147 -12.71 -0.55 -3.58
N ALA A 148 -13.88 0.06 -3.62
CA ALA A 148 -14.58 0.52 -2.42
C ALA A 148 -15.88 -0.26 -2.33
N TYR A 149 -16.07 -1.02 -1.26
CA TYR A 149 -17.26 -1.87 -1.12
C TYR A 149 -18.35 -1.18 -0.31
N ASP A 150 -19.59 -1.34 -0.77
CA ASP A 150 -20.77 -1.00 0.02
C ASP A 150 -21.11 -2.16 0.98
N HIS A 151 -20.87 -1.94 2.27
CA HIS A 151 -21.15 -2.91 3.34
C HIS A 151 -22.61 -2.87 3.84
N THR A 152 -23.46 -1.99 3.30
CA THR A 152 -24.87 -1.91 3.72
C THR A 152 -25.73 -3.00 3.09
N ASN A 153 -25.23 -3.65 2.05
CA ASN A 153 -25.88 -4.75 1.34
C ASN A 153 -25.19 -6.09 1.67
N GLU A 154 -25.94 -7.19 1.67
CA GLU A 154 -25.37 -8.55 1.87
C GLU A 154 -24.39 -8.95 0.74
N SER A 155 -24.48 -8.28 -0.42
CA SER A 155 -23.54 -8.43 -1.52
C SER A 155 -22.46 -7.36 -1.46
N PHE A 156 -21.19 -7.76 -1.51
CA PHE A 156 -20.05 -6.86 -1.71
C PHE A 156 -20.13 -6.23 -3.11
N ILE A 157 -20.73 -5.04 -3.19
CA ILE A 157 -20.82 -4.27 -4.44
C ILE A 157 -19.69 -3.26 -4.47
N ASP A 158 -18.81 -3.36 -5.47
CA ASP A 158 -17.79 -2.34 -5.72
C ASP A 158 -18.43 -1.06 -6.25
N ILE A 159 -18.39 -0.01 -5.44
CA ILE A 159 -18.94 1.33 -5.70
C ILE A 159 -17.88 2.34 -6.16
N SER A 160 -16.65 1.89 -6.40
CA SER A 160 -15.55 2.72 -6.92
C SER A 160 -15.91 3.42 -8.24
N ALA A 161 -15.32 4.59 -8.47
CA ALA A 161 -15.51 5.34 -9.71
C ALA A 161 -14.97 4.56 -10.92
N GLU A 162 -13.90 3.78 -10.72
CA GLU A 162 -13.27 2.90 -11.69
C GLU A 162 -14.17 1.74 -12.10
N ASN A 163 -14.87 1.10 -11.16
CA ASN A 163 -15.85 0.08 -11.52
C ASN A 163 -16.99 0.65 -12.38
N LYS A 164 -17.43 1.88 -12.08
CA LYS A 164 -18.45 2.59 -12.89
C LYS A 164 -17.95 2.83 -14.33
N ILE A 165 -16.67 3.14 -14.49
CA ILE A 165 -16.04 3.28 -15.81
C ILE A 165 -16.08 1.94 -16.58
N LEU A 166 -15.70 0.83 -15.94
CA LEU A 166 -15.71 -0.50 -16.58
C LEU A 166 -17.12 -0.96 -16.94
N THR A 167 -18.06 -0.88 -15.99
CA THR A 167 -19.43 -1.35 -16.15
C THR A 167 -20.19 -0.54 -17.20
N SER A 168 -20.06 0.79 -17.20
CA SER A 168 -20.69 1.65 -18.22
C SER A 168 -20.15 1.39 -19.62
N SER A 169 -18.90 0.92 -19.73
CA SER A 169 -18.26 0.54 -20.99
C SER A 169 -18.56 -0.89 -21.43
N ARG A 170 -19.38 -1.63 -20.66
CA ARG A 170 -19.69 -3.06 -20.88
C ARG A 170 -18.45 -3.96 -20.92
N LEU A 171 -17.37 -3.52 -20.28
CA LEU A 171 -16.12 -4.29 -20.17
C LEU A 171 -16.12 -5.22 -18.96
N THR A 172 -17.16 -5.16 -18.13
CA THR A 172 -17.49 -6.21 -17.16
C THR A 172 -18.09 -7.43 -17.87
N ALA A 173 -17.30 -8.05 -18.75
CA ALA A 173 -17.65 -9.28 -19.44
C ALA A 173 -16.71 -10.39 -18.97
N THR A 174 -17.10 -11.07 -17.88
CA THR A 174 -16.48 -12.28 -17.30
C THR A 174 -14.98 -12.16 -17.07
N ILE A 175 -14.55 -12.18 -15.81
CA ILE A 175 -13.18 -12.60 -15.51
C ILE A 175 -13.03 -13.98 -16.17
N ASP A 176 -12.44 -14.01 -17.36
CA ASP A 176 -12.04 -15.25 -17.97
C ASP A 176 -11.10 -15.87 -16.94
N SER A 177 -11.33 -17.11 -16.56
CA SER A 177 -10.46 -17.84 -15.64
C SER A 177 -8.97 -17.76 -16.01
N THR A 178 -8.64 -17.42 -17.26
CA THR A 178 -7.27 -17.18 -17.75
C THR A 178 -6.67 -15.82 -17.38
N ALA A 179 -7.49 -14.87 -16.91
CA ALA A 179 -7.13 -13.49 -16.56
C ALA A 179 -7.01 -13.25 -15.04
N ILE A 180 -7.31 -14.25 -14.21
CA ILE A 180 -7.05 -14.21 -12.77
C ILE A 180 -5.54 -14.05 -12.55
N ASP A 181 -5.16 -13.25 -11.57
CA ASP A 181 -3.78 -12.92 -11.20
C ASP A 181 -2.96 -12.20 -12.29
N LYS A 182 -3.61 -11.52 -13.23
CA LYS A 182 -2.94 -10.68 -14.24
C LYS A 182 -3.67 -9.36 -14.44
N VAL A 183 -2.91 -8.30 -14.68
CA VAL A 183 -3.49 -7.02 -15.09
C VAL A 183 -4.05 -7.15 -16.50
N VAL A 184 -5.34 -6.83 -16.66
CA VAL A 184 -6.00 -6.74 -17.96
C VAL A 184 -6.08 -5.28 -18.35
N PHE A 185 -5.33 -4.87 -19.37
CA PHE A 185 -5.38 -3.52 -19.93
C PHE A 185 -6.46 -3.39 -21.00
N HIS A 186 -7.29 -2.35 -20.85
CA HIS A 186 -8.44 -2.05 -21.70
C HIS A 186 -8.10 -0.92 -22.67
N THR A 187 -7.27 -1.19 -23.68
CA THR A 187 -6.75 -0.15 -24.60
C THR A 187 -7.87 0.62 -25.32
N GLU A 188 -8.95 -0.03 -25.72
CA GLU A 188 -10.10 0.65 -26.35
C GLU A 188 -10.81 1.63 -25.41
N LEU A 189 -10.84 1.29 -24.12
CA LEU A 189 -11.39 2.17 -23.08
C LEU A 189 -10.45 3.34 -22.82
N ALA A 190 -9.15 3.10 -22.76
CA ALA A 190 -8.15 4.17 -22.64
C ALA A 190 -8.30 5.18 -23.79
N ASP A 191 -8.44 4.71 -25.02
CA ASP A 191 -8.66 5.54 -26.20
C ASP A 191 -9.97 6.33 -26.15
N SER A 192 -10.96 5.91 -25.36
CA SER A 192 -12.24 6.60 -25.16
C SER A 192 -12.20 7.58 -23.98
N LEU A 193 -11.75 7.11 -22.81
CA LEU A 193 -11.63 7.90 -21.58
C LEU A 193 -10.69 9.09 -21.76
N PHE A 194 -9.61 8.89 -22.52
CA PHE A 194 -8.51 9.85 -22.61
C PHE A 194 -8.52 10.67 -23.90
N ARG A 195 -9.42 10.40 -24.85
CA ARG A 195 -9.43 11.06 -26.17
C ARG A 195 -9.53 12.58 -26.09
N ASN A 196 -10.30 13.07 -25.13
CA ASN A 196 -10.72 14.47 -25.05
C ASN A 196 -10.30 15.15 -23.74
N THR A 197 -9.45 14.50 -22.95
CA THR A 197 -9.01 14.98 -21.64
C THR A 197 -7.50 14.98 -21.60
N ASP A 198 -6.91 16.08 -21.13
CA ASP A 198 -5.48 16.13 -20.87
C ASP A 198 -5.16 15.22 -19.68
N GLN A 199 -4.62 14.04 -19.97
CA GLN A 199 -4.19 13.06 -18.97
C GLN A 199 -2.79 13.35 -18.43
N THR A 200 -2.25 14.53 -18.72
CA THR A 200 -0.95 14.95 -18.23
C THR A 200 -1.04 15.35 -16.76
N PHE A 201 -0.09 14.87 -15.97
CA PHE A 201 0.04 15.22 -14.56
C PHE A 201 1.51 15.34 -14.18
N THR A 202 1.76 15.83 -12.96
CA THR A 202 3.11 15.89 -12.38
C THR A 202 3.31 14.69 -11.47
N ALA A 203 4.27 13.83 -11.82
CA ALA A 203 4.77 12.78 -10.95
C ALA A 203 5.92 13.32 -10.08
N PHE A 204 5.96 12.89 -8.83
CA PHE A 204 6.96 13.30 -7.85
C PHE A 204 7.79 12.10 -7.43
N THR A 205 9.11 12.29 -7.45
CA THR A 205 10.10 11.29 -7.06
C THR A 205 10.77 11.71 -5.75
N THR A 206 11.66 10.89 -5.22
CA THR A 206 12.47 11.26 -4.04
C THR A 206 13.41 12.46 -4.27
N GLY A 207 13.58 12.95 -5.51
CA GLY A 207 14.51 14.05 -5.79
C GLY A 207 14.12 15.02 -6.90
N ARG A 208 13.04 14.76 -7.64
CA ARG A 208 12.57 15.66 -8.70
C ARG A 208 11.08 15.46 -9.00
N LYS A 209 10.53 16.39 -9.77
CA LYS A 209 9.23 16.24 -10.41
C LYS A 209 9.40 15.96 -11.90
N VAL A 210 8.45 15.23 -12.47
CA VAL A 210 8.45 14.77 -13.87
C VAL A 210 7.05 14.94 -14.42
N GLN A 211 6.91 15.60 -15.56
CA GLN A 211 5.64 15.63 -16.26
C GLN A 211 5.49 14.35 -17.07
N THR A 212 4.35 13.68 -16.91
CA THR A 212 4.02 12.44 -17.61
C THR A 212 2.50 12.39 -17.84
N LYS A 213 2.01 11.30 -18.42
CA LYS A 213 0.60 11.08 -18.72
C LYS A 213 0.19 9.62 -18.50
N VAL A 214 -1.11 9.41 -18.32
CA VAL A 214 -1.70 8.08 -18.40
C VAL A 214 -1.71 7.62 -19.86
N VAL A 215 -1.33 6.37 -20.10
CA VAL A 215 -1.28 5.75 -21.44
C VAL A 215 -2.26 4.59 -21.59
N ASN A 216 -2.66 3.96 -20.49
CA ASN A 216 -3.63 2.88 -20.51
C ASN A 216 -4.37 2.78 -19.18
N PHE A 217 -5.50 2.09 -19.18
CA PHE A 217 -6.27 1.77 -17.99
C PHE A 217 -6.48 0.26 -17.93
N GLY A 218 -6.26 -0.32 -16.77
CA GLY A 218 -6.39 -1.75 -16.54
C GLY A 218 -7.01 -2.06 -15.19
N SER A 219 -7.36 -3.33 -15.03
CA SER A 219 -7.91 -3.89 -13.79
C SER A 219 -7.20 -5.20 -13.49
N TYR A 220 -6.97 -5.46 -12.22
CA TYR A 220 -6.45 -6.71 -11.69
C TYR A 220 -7.47 -7.30 -10.71
N ALA A 221 -7.72 -8.60 -10.85
CA ALA A 221 -8.52 -9.37 -9.91
C ALA A 221 -7.77 -10.66 -9.58
N GLY A 222 -7.27 -10.75 -8.35
CA GLY A 222 -6.69 -11.96 -7.76
C GLY A 222 -7.49 -12.39 -6.55
N GLU A 223 -7.10 -13.51 -5.94
CA GLU A 223 -7.78 -14.05 -4.74
C GLU A 223 -7.73 -13.07 -3.55
N CYS A 224 -6.62 -12.34 -3.41
CA CYS A 224 -6.32 -11.54 -2.23
C CYS A 224 -6.11 -10.05 -2.51
N LEU A 225 -6.14 -9.65 -3.77
CA LEU A 225 -5.84 -8.30 -4.18
C LEU A 225 -6.67 -7.95 -5.41
N GLU A 226 -7.31 -6.79 -5.34
CA GLU A 226 -8.03 -6.19 -6.45
C GLU A 226 -7.60 -4.74 -6.57
N TYR A 227 -7.29 -4.30 -7.78
CA TYR A 227 -6.94 -2.91 -8.03
C TYR A 227 -7.21 -2.49 -9.47
N TYR A 228 -7.31 -1.18 -9.63
CA TYR A 228 -7.33 -0.47 -10.88
C TYR A 228 -5.96 0.13 -11.15
N ASN A 229 -5.46 -0.02 -12.37
CA ASN A 229 -4.13 0.41 -12.76
C ASN A 229 -4.20 1.39 -13.93
N TYR A 230 -3.86 2.64 -13.68
CA TYR A 230 -3.61 3.61 -14.74
C TYR A 230 -2.12 3.57 -15.09
N LEU A 231 -1.79 2.88 -16.19
CA LEU A 231 -0.42 2.76 -16.66
C LEU A 231 0.10 4.14 -17.09
N ILE A 232 1.29 4.52 -16.64
CA ILE A 232 1.87 5.83 -16.93
C ILE A 232 2.99 5.73 -17.97
N ASP A 233 3.18 6.78 -18.77
CA ASP A 233 4.33 6.87 -19.68
C ASP A 233 5.63 6.93 -18.88
N SER A 234 6.41 5.86 -18.93
CA SER A 234 7.66 5.75 -18.18
C SER A 234 8.86 6.41 -18.88
N GLN A 235 8.74 6.83 -20.14
CA GLN A 235 9.85 7.41 -20.92
C GLN A 235 10.47 8.68 -20.29
N PRO A 236 9.71 9.59 -19.66
CA PRO A 236 10.28 10.78 -19.01
C PRO A 236 11.12 10.50 -17.75
N PHE A 237 11.10 9.28 -17.23
CA PHE A 237 11.77 8.90 -16.00
C PHE A 237 13.18 8.35 -16.26
N LYS A 238 14.08 8.60 -15.31
CA LYS A 238 15.42 8.01 -15.27
C LYS A 238 15.32 6.69 -14.51
N ALA A 239 16.22 5.74 -14.82
CA ALA A 239 16.29 4.46 -14.11
C ALA A 239 16.51 4.61 -12.59
N THR A 240 17.09 5.74 -12.14
CA THR A 240 17.33 6.04 -10.73
C THR A 240 16.16 6.72 -10.02
N ASP A 241 15.11 7.12 -10.75
CA ASP A 241 13.97 7.79 -10.16
C ASP A 241 13.13 6.81 -9.34
N LYS A 242 12.94 7.14 -8.07
CA LYS A 242 11.98 6.47 -7.18
C LYS A 242 10.70 7.28 -7.22
N VAL A 243 9.77 6.91 -8.09
CA VAL A 243 8.50 7.60 -8.30
C VAL A 243 7.54 7.22 -7.17
N LEU A 244 6.90 8.21 -6.54
CA LEU A 244 6.16 7.99 -5.30
C LEU A 244 4.66 8.32 -5.45
N PHE A 245 4.34 9.49 -5.97
CA PHE A 245 2.97 9.95 -6.11
C PHE A 245 2.83 10.87 -7.32
N GLY A 246 1.61 11.11 -7.75
CA GLY A 246 1.30 12.13 -8.75
C GLY A 246 0.23 13.10 -8.28
N SER A 247 0.16 14.23 -8.96
CA SER A 247 -0.85 15.25 -8.76
C SER A 247 -1.07 16.06 -10.03
N ARG A 248 -2.29 16.59 -10.19
CA ARG A 248 -2.58 17.62 -11.20
C ARG A 248 -1.96 18.96 -10.84
N TYR A 249 -1.65 19.17 -9.56
CA TYR A 249 -0.97 20.35 -9.08
C TYR A 249 0.55 20.19 -9.28
N ASN A 250 1.18 21.17 -9.93
CA ASN A 250 2.62 21.19 -10.14
C ASN A 250 3.36 21.69 -8.89
N LEU A 251 3.26 20.95 -7.79
CA LEU A 251 3.77 21.34 -6.47
C LEU A 251 5.25 21.71 -6.48
N ASP A 252 5.59 22.70 -5.66
CA ASP A 252 6.96 23.03 -5.32
C ASP A 252 7.33 22.38 -3.99
N LEU A 253 8.31 21.48 -4.06
CA LEU A 253 8.77 20.69 -2.93
C LEU A 253 10.22 21.05 -2.58
N THR A 254 10.54 21.00 -1.29
CA THR A 254 11.93 20.96 -0.83
C THR A 254 12.32 19.52 -0.55
N TYR A 255 13.00 18.89 -1.51
CA TYR A 255 13.47 17.51 -1.42
C TYR A 255 14.57 17.38 -0.37
N LYS A 256 14.21 16.80 0.77
CA LYS A 256 15.07 16.62 1.92
C LYS A 256 14.47 15.57 2.86
N HIS A 257 15.34 14.82 3.52
CA HIS A 257 14.98 13.94 4.61
C HIS A 257 14.96 14.69 5.95
N TYR A 258 13.94 14.44 6.79
CA TYR A 258 13.71 15.10 8.06
C TYR A 258 13.71 14.08 9.23
N PRO A 259 14.89 13.63 9.70
CA PRO A 259 15.00 12.55 10.70
C PRO A 259 14.19 12.76 11.98
N ALA A 260 14.01 14.02 12.41
CA ALA A 260 13.20 14.33 13.59
C ALA A 260 11.71 14.03 13.38
N ILE A 261 11.20 14.25 12.17
CA ILE A 261 9.82 13.93 11.78
C ILE A 261 9.67 12.43 11.62
N ASP A 262 10.65 11.77 10.98
CA ASP A 262 10.64 10.31 10.79
C ASP A 262 10.62 9.58 12.12
N ALA A 263 11.50 9.98 13.04
CA ALA A 263 11.52 9.41 14.39
C ALA A 263 10.22 9.68 15.16
N GLN A 264 9.51 10.78 14.86
CA GLN A 264 8.21 11.07 15.47
C GLN A 264 7.10 10.18 14.90
N LEU A 265 7.06 9.99 13.58
CA LEU A 265 6.17 9.03 12.91
C LEU A 265 6.36 7.62 13.46
N GLN A 266 7.60 7.14 13.49
CA GLN A 266 7.93 5.78 13.92
C GLN A 266 7.58 5.52 15.39
N ARG A 267 7.76 6.51 16.27
CA ARG A 267 7.37 6.39 17.71
C ARG A 267 5.86 6.32 17.92
N GLN A 268 5.06 6.75 16.95
CA GLN A 268 3.60 6.65 17.04
C GLN A 268 3.09 5.27 16.62
N VAL A 269 3.91 4.45 15.96
CA VAL A 269 3.52 3.11 15.52
C VAL A 269 3.54 2.16 16.71
N LYS A 270 2.44 1.45 16.89
CA LYS A 270 2.24 0.44 17.94
C LYS A 270 1.91 -0.89 17.28
N LYS A 271 2.95 -1.63 16.89
CA LYS A 271 2.85 -2.88 16.13
C LYS A 271 1.98 -3.91 16.83
N GLU A 272 2.08 -3.97 18.15
CA GLU A 272 1.28 -4.85 19.01
C GLU A 272 -0.23 -4.55 18.98
N CYS A 273 -0.62 -3.40 18.44
CA CYS A 273 -2.01 -2.95 18.32
C CYS A 273 -2.54 -2.97 16.88
N GLU A 274 -1.75 -3.46 15.93
CA GLU A 274 -2.12 -3.53 14.52
C GLU A 274 -2.48 -4.97 14.16
N ASP A 275 -3.66 -5.14 13.55
CA ASP A 275 -4.18 -6.44 13.11
C ASP A 275 -3.51 -6.91 11.80
N CYS A 276 -2.96 -5.95 11.05
CA CYS A 276 -2.33 -6.15 9.76
C CYS A 276 -0.84 -5.83 9.83
N PRO A 277 0.00 -6.68 9.21
CA PRO A 277 1.35 -6.26 8.89
C PRO A 277 1.29 -4.97 8.07
N ASN A 278 2.11 -3.99 8.45
CA ASN A 278 2.22 -2.75 7.72
C ASN A 278 3.66 -2.23 7.76
N SER A 279 3.94 -1.21 6.95
CA SER A 279 5.28 -0.65 6.79
C SER A 279 5.45 0.72 7.46
N ARG A 280 4.56 1.10 8.39
CA ARG A 280 4.58 2.45 9.00
C ARG A 280 5.83 2.71 9.82
N GLU A 281 6.42 1.70 10.46
CA GLU A 281 7.70 1.86 11.16
C GLU A 281 8.88 2.13 10.22
N GLN A 282 8.71 1.86 8.92
CA GLN A 282 9.72 2.10 7.89
C GLN A 282 9.46 3.39 7.11
N GLU A 283 8.37 4.09 7.45
CA GLU A 283 8.01 5.34 6.82
C GLU A 283 9.06 6.41 7.11
N LYS A 284 9.35 7.19 6.06
CA LYS A 284 10.31 8.29 6.10
C LYS A 284 9.89 9.42 5.17
N THR A 285 10.30 10.61 5.53
CA THR A 285 10.14 11.83 4.74
C THR A 285 11.14 11.88 3.60
N PHE A 286 10.71 12.43 2.47
CA PHE A 286 11.58 12.77 1.33
C PHE A 286 11.44 14.22 0.88
N ALA A 287 10.36 14.90 1.27
CA ALA A 287 10.15 16.28 0.92
C ALA A 287 9.27 17.03 1.94
N ALA A 288 9.40 18.35 1.95
CA ALA A 288 8.43 19.27 2.58
C ALA A 288 7.74 20.12 1.51
N LEU A 289 6.51 20.55 1.77
CA LEU A 289 5.79 21.48 0.90
C LEU A 289 6.41 22.88 1.03
N LYS A 290 6.97 23.42 -0.06
CA LYS A 290 7.69 24.70 0.00
C LYS A 290 6.76 25.84 0.44
N GLY A 291 7.23 26.66 1.37
CA GLY A 291 6.48 27.80 1.90
C GLY A 291 5.41 27.44 2.93
N VAL A 292 5.37 26.18 3.38
CA VAL A 292 4.45 25.71 4.42
C VAL A 292 5.25 24.99 5.50
N ASP A 293 5.09 25.45 6.74
CA ASP A 293 5.66 24.74 7.88
C ASP A 293 4.86 23.47 8.16
N ASP A 294 5.53 22.47 8.71
CA ASP A 294 4.89 21.30 9.33
C ASP A 294 4.12 20.36 8.38
N ILE A 295 4.22 20.53 7.05
CA ILE A 295 3.68 19.61 6.04
C ILE A 295 4.80 18.88 5.29
N TYR A 296 4.77 17.55 5.33
CA TYR A 296 5.80 16.67 4.77
C TYR A 296 5.21 15.58 3.91
N PHE A 297 5.96 15.16 2.90
CA PHE A 297 5.65 13.99 2.09
C PHE A 297 6.50 12.82 2.56
N THR A 298 5.85 11.68 2.70
CA THR A 298 6.40 10.46 3.28
C THR A 298 6.16 9.27 2.38
N TYR A 299 6.96 8.23 2.60
CA TYR A 299 6.86 6.96 1.91
C TYR A 299 7.49 5.86 2.77
N ALA A 300 6.94 4.65 2.71
CA ALA A 300 7.63 3.42 3.05
C ALA A 300 7.61 2.55 1.79
N ASP A 301 8.75 2.02 1.38
CA ASP A 301 8.85 1.58 0.00
C ASP A 301 9.89 0.51 -0.24
N THR A 302 9.66 -0.21 -1.33
CA THR A 302 10.37 -1.39 -1.75
C THR A 302 11.40 -1.12 -2.84
N PHE A 303 11.84 0.12 -3.09
CA PHE A 303 12.77 0.33 -4.22
C PHE A 303 14.22 -0.13 -3.91
N PRO A 304 14.84 -0.92 -4.81
CA PRO A 304 14.30 -1.45 -6.08
C PRO A 304 13.45 -2.71 -5.86
N LEU A 305 12.28 -2.80 -6.52
CA LEU A 305 11.39 -3.98 -6.60
C LEU A 305 11.67 -5.02 -5.51
N ASN A 306 11.37 -4.64 -4.26
CA ASN A 306 11.74 -5.39 -3.08
C ASN A 306 10.47 -6.11 -2.58
N ASN A 307 10.53 -7.43 -2.50
CA ASN A 307 9.43 -8.21 -1.94
C ASN A 307 9.45 -8.23 -0.40
N GLU A 308 10.33 -7.44 0.24
CA GLU A 308 10.48 -7.41 1.70
C GLU A 308 9.45 -6.54 2.43
N LEU A 309 8.77 -5.59 1.75
CA LEU A 309 7.66 -4.88 2.41
C LEU A 309 6.33 -5.49 2.01
N GLU A 310 5.55 -5.77 3.03
CA GLU A 310 4.19 -6.27 2.95
C GLU A 310 3.22 -5.17 2.49
N THR A 311 3.50 -3.90 2.80
CA THR A 311 2.61 -2.77 2.48
C THR A 311 3.34 -1.47 2.09
N PRO A 312 3.88 -1.32 0.86
CA PRO A 312 4.43 -0.03 0.43
C PRO A 312 3.36 1.06 0.54
N LEU A 313 3.74 2.21 1.10
CA LEU A 313 2.83 3.32 1.38
C LEU A 313 3.39 4.66 0.93
N ARG A 314 2.47 5.62 0.77
CA ARG A 314 2.70 7.01 0.40
C ARG A 314 1.85 7.89 1.32
N GLY A 315 2.40 9.01 1.76
CA GLY A 315 1.72 9.89 2.70
C GLY A 315 1.99 11.37 2.48
N LEU A 316 0.98 12.17 2.83
CA LEU A 316 1.11 13.58 3.14
C LEU A 316 0.78 13.74 4.62
N VAL A 317 1.75 14.18 5.40
CA VAL A 317 1.61 14.26 6.85
C VAL A 317 1.73 15.69 7.33
N MET A 318 1.03 15.98 8.43
CA MET A 318 1.04 17.25 9.11
C MET A 318 1.44 17.06 10.57
N LYS A 319 2.29 17.96 11.06
CA LYS A 319 2.61 18.01 12.49
C LYS A 319 1.55 18.80 13.25
N MET A 320 0.93 18.14 14.23
CA MET A 320 -0.03 18.68 15.19
C MET A 320 0.58 18.63 16.60
N GLY A 321 1.36 19.66 16.95
CA GLY A 321 2.09 19.67 18.22
C GLY A 321 3.14 18.58 18.29
N SER A 322 2.99 17.64 19.22
CA SER A 322 3.87 16.47 19.38
C SER A 322 3.42 15.24 18.57
N LYS A 323 2.35 15.36 17.79
CA LYS A 323 1.80 14.29 16.95
C LYS A 323 1.96 14.59 15.47
N ILE A 324 2.00 13.54 14.65
CA ILE A 324 1.96 13.58 13.20
C ILE A 324 0.67 12.89 12.76
N VAL A 325 -0.07 13.50 11.84
CA VAL A 325 -1.32 12.95 11.29
C VAL A 325 -1.27 12.93 9.77
N TYR A 326 -1.94 11.96 9.15
CA TYR A 326 -2.07 11.90 7.69
C TYR A 326 -3.17 12.84 7.19
N LEU A 327 -2.79 13.77 6.34
CA LEU A 327 -3.70 14.55 5.50
C LEU A 327 -4.12 13.75 4.26
N TRP A 328 -3.24 12.89 3.76
CA TRP A 328 -3.51 11.92 2.70
C TRP A 328 -2.63 10.69 2.93
N TYR A 329 -3.17 9.51 2.63
CA TYR A 329 -2.53 8.22 2.84
C TYR A 329 -2.98 7.24 1.76
N ALA A 330 -2.05 6.46 1.25
CA ALA A 330 -2.35 5.33 0.38
C ALA A 330 -1.29 4.25 0.55
N GLU A 331 -1.72 2.99 0.57
CA GLU A 331 -0.85 1.82 0.63
C GLU A 331 -1.35 0.75 -0.35
N VAL A 332 -0.46 -0.18 -0.71
CA VAL A 332 -0.84 -1.41 -1.42
C VAL A 332 -0.62 -2.56 -0.45
N ASP A 333 -1.65 -3.33 -0.15
CA ASP A 333 -1.49 -4.60 0.57
C ASP A 333 -0.98 -5.68 -0.40
N LEU A 334 0.26 -6.12 -0.21
CA LEU A 334 0.89 -7.17 -1.02
C LEU A 334 0.93 -8.53 -0.31
N PHE A 335 0.55 -8.60 0.97
CA PHE A 335 0.72 -9.81 1.79
C PHE A 335 -0.52 -10.72 1.77
N GLY A 336 -1.67 -10.19 1.36
CA GLY A 336 -2.82 -10.96 0.89
C GLY A 336 -3.71 -11.54 2.00
N CYS A 337 -5.03 -11.46 1.78
CA CYS A 337 -6.15 -12.16 2.46
C CYS A 337 -6.22 -12.19 4.00
N SER A 338 -5.23 -11.67 4.74
CA SER A 338 -5.00 -12.01 6.16
C SER A 338 -5.56 -10.99 7.13
N CYS A 339 -5.97 -9.83 6.63
CA CYS A 339 -6.63 -8.78 7.39
C CYS A 339 -8.14 -8.98 7.27
N LEU A 340 -8.77 -9.45 8.35
CA LEU A 340 -10.20 -9.74 8.41
C LEU A 340 -11.02 -8.53 8.87
#